data_AF-A0A2L2LWJ5-F1
#
_entry.id   AF-A0A2L2LWJ5-F1
#
_cell.length_a   1.000
_cell.length_b   1.000
_cell.length_c   1.000
_cell.angle_alpha   90.00
_cell.angle_beta   90.00
_cell.angle_gamma   90.00
#
_symmetry.space_group_name_H-M   'P 1'
#
loop_
_entity.id
_entity.type
_entity.pdbx_description
1 polymer ?
#
loop_
_entity_poly.entity_id
_entity_poly.type
_entity_poly.pdbx_seq_one_letter_code
_entity_poly.pdbx_strand_id
1 'polypeptide(L)'
;MNNMIDKTLATITLCTTTLIASASLYAKASELDQYLVQQKILSADYKIQNIVALNEILDVISDEDSRTMPYQVDQNTVIEQSTATDKQINIRGMIISPDFTQFVESTGYNNVKNMLKQNLIHNCESIFEHQFQRVNPYVLNLKLSAEKTQFNVQLANSECQFKAD
;
A
#
# COMPACT_ATOMS: atom_id res chain seq x y z
N MET A 1 76.72 8.34 29.45
CA MET A 1 76.10 9.51 28.79
C MET A 1 74.59 9.32 28.83
N ASN A 2 73.89 10.26 29.46
CA ASN A 2 72.46 10.27 29.73
C ASN A 2 71.58 10.39 28.48
N ASN A 3 70.28 10.11 28.70
CA ASN A 3 69.07 10.37 27.91
C ASN A 3 68.48 9.07 27.34
N MET A 4 67.18 8.78 27.44
CA MET A 4 66.03 9.63 27.74
C MET A 4 64.82 8.73 28.07
N ILE A 5 63.98 9.26 28.95
CA ILE A 5 62.55 9.02 29.18
C ILE A 5 61.80 8.46 27.95
N ASP A 6 60.99 7.40 28.11
CA ASP A 6 59.54 7.53 27.91
C ASP A 6 58.72 6.30 28.37
N LYS A 7 57.66 6.60 29.11
CA LYS A 7 56.61 5.68 29.53
C LYS A 7 55.61 5.56 28.39
N THR A 8 55.15 4.36 28.04
CA THR A 8 53.72 4.22 27.68
C THR A 8 53.20 2.81 27.87
N LEU A 9 52.20 2.73 28.73
CA LEU A 9 51.32 1.59 29.00
C LEU A 9 50.41 1.42 27.76
N ALA A 10 50.52 0.32 27.03
CA ALA A 10 49.61 0.03 25.92
C ALA A 10 48.43 -0.82 26.43
N THR A 11 47.29 -0.16 26.61
CA THR A 11 46.00 -0.75 26.97
C THR A 11 45.45 -1.56 25.80
N ILE A 12 45.04 -2.79 26.08
CA ILE A 12 44.38 -3.73 25.18
C ILE A 12 42.95 -3.24 24.91
N THR A 13 42.56 -3.09 23.64
CA THR A 13 41.15 -2.92 23.25
C THR A 13 40.75 -4.05 22.29
N LEU A 14 40.04 -5.04 22.82
CA LEU A 14 39.34 -6.08 22.06
C LEU A 14 38.11 -5.43 21.39
N CYS A 15 38.06 -5.42 20.05
CA CYS A 15 36.91 -4.96 19.30
C CYS A 15 36.15 -6.18 18.77
N THR A 16 35.17 -6.68 19.52
CA THR A 16 34.20 -7.68 19.03
C THR A 16 32.92 -6.96 18.63
N THR A 17 32.83 -6.55 17.37
CA THR A 17 31.58 -6.09 16.77
C THR A 17 30.78 -7.31 16.30
N THR A 18 29.89 -7.80 17.16
CA THR A 18 28.77 -8.65 16.73
C THR A 18 27.79 -7.79 15.94
N LEU A 19 27.91 -7.81 14.61
CA LEU A 19 26.83 -7.40 13.70
C LEU A 19 25.68 -8.38 13.85
N ILE A 20 24.77 -8.09 14.78
CA ILE A 20 23.46 -8.72 14.80
C ILE A 20 22.71 -8.12 13.61
N ALA A 21 22.81 -8.76 12.44
CA ALA A 21 21.88 -8.51 11.35
C ALA A 21 20.52 -9.00 11.82
N SER A 22 19.71 -8.09 12.37
CA SER A 22 18.29 -8.29 12.54
C SER A 22 17.67 -8.42 11.15
N ALA A 23 17.63 -9.65 10.64
CA ALA A 23 16.77 -10.01 9.54
C ALA A 23 15.34 -9.93 10.04
N SER A 24 14.76 -8.74 9.97
CA SER A 24 13.32 -8.59 10.16
C SER A 24 12.64 -9.40 9.05
N LEU A 25 11.66 -10.20 9.46
CA LEU A 25 10.79 -10.92 8.54
C LEU A 25 9.76 -9.90 8.03
N TYR A 26 10.18 -9.12 7.05
CA TYR A 26 9.42 -8.01 6.45
C TYR A 26 8.31 -8.51 5.51
N ALA A 27 7.27 -7.70 5.32
CA ALA A 27 6.36 -7.90 4.20
C ALA A 27 7.13 -7.61 2.90
N LYS A 28 7.51 -8.68 2.20
CA LYS A 28 8.44 -8.62 1.06
C LYS A 28 7.92 -7.64 0.01
N ALA A 29 8.72 -6.62 -0.32
CA ALA A 29 8.40 -5.67 -1.40
C ALA A 29 8.01 -6.43 -2.67
N SER A 30 6.95 -5.96 -3.32
CA SER A 30 6.41 -6.60 -4.51
C SER A 30 7.45 -6.66 -5.64
N GLU A 31 7.25 -7.54 -6.62
CA GLU A 31 8.11 -7.59 -7.81
C GLU A 31 8.08 -6.25 -8.56
N LEU A 32 6.92 -5.59 -8.60
CA LEU A 32 6.78 -4.25 -9.14
C LEU A 32 7.62 -3.23 -8.37
N ASP A 33 7.56 -3.22 -7.02
CA ASP A 33 8.39 -2.31 -6.21
C ASP A 33 9.89 -2.50 -6.51
N GLN A 34 10.36 -3.75 -6.58
CA GLN A 34 11.76 -4.07 -6.87
C GLN A 34 12.18 -3.59 -8.27
N TYR A 35 11.33 -3.81 -9.27
CA TYR A 35 11.55 -3.30 -10.63
C TYR A 35 11.64 -1.77 -10.65
N LEU A 36 10.71 -1.08 -9.99
CA LEU A 36 10.66 0.37 -9.98
C LEU A 36 11.88 1.00 -9.26
N VAL A 37 12.39 0.35 -8.21
CA VAL A 37 13.66 0.74 -7.56
C VAL A 37 14.84 0.54 -8.51
N GLN A 38 14.91 -0.59 -9.21
CA GLN A 38 15.98 -0.87 -10.18
C GLN A 38 16.00 0.15 -11.33
N GLN A 39 14.83 0.59 -11.80
CA GLN A 39 14.70 1.62 -12.83
C GLN A 39 14.90 3.05 -12.32
N LYS A 40 15.19 3.25 -11.02
CA LYS A 40 15.33 4.56 -10.37
C LYS A 40 14.07 5.42 -10.48
N ILE A 41 12.91 4.78 -10.57
CA ILE A 41 11.60 5.44 -10.51
C ILE A 41 11.21 5.67 -9.05
N LEU A 42 11.58 4.71 -8.20
CA LEU A 42 11.54 4.81 -6.73
C LEU A 42 12.96 4.86 -6.16
N SER A 43 13.10 5.46 -4.99
CA SER A 43 14.29 5.33 -4.14
C SER A 43 14.34 3.95 -3.46
N ALA A 44 15.47 3.61 -2.82
CA ALA A 44 15.59 2.36 -2.05
C ALA A 44 14.61 2.26 -0.87
N ASP A 45 14.12 3.39 -0.34
CA ASP A 45 13.05 3.48 0.65
C ASP A 45 11.66 3.67 0.02
N TYR A 46 11.49 3.31 -1.25
CA TYR A 46 10.23 3.30 -2.01
C TYR A 46 9.56 4.68 -2.19
N LYS A 47 10.26 5.78 -1.93
CA LYS A 47 9.76 7.13 -2.24
C LYS A 47 9.79 7.38 -3.73
N ILE A 48 8.75 8.04 -4.23
CA ILE A 48 8.62 8.32 -5.66
C ILE A 48 9.64 9.38 -6.07
N GLN A 49 10.48 9.06 -7.05
CA GLN A 49 11.49 9.97 -7.62
C GLN A 49 11.10 10.46 -9.02
N ASN A 50 10.44 9.63 -9.82
CA ASN A 50 10.00 9.96 -11.17
C ASN A 50 8.51 9.68 -11.36
N ILE A 51 7.68 10.70 -11.14
CA ILE A 51 6.21 10.61 -11.25
C ILE A 51 5.76 10.26 -12.67
N VAL A 52 6.43 10.81 -13.69
CA VAL A 52 6.03 10.62 -15.09
C VAL A 52 6.20 9.15 -15.47
N ALA A 53 7.40 8.60 -15.25
CA ALA A 53 7.68 7.20 -15.55
C ALA A 53 6.83 6.23 -14.71
N LEU A 54 6.55 6.56 -13.44
CA LEU A 54 5.65 5.75 -12.61
C LEU A 54 4.24 5.71 -13.20
N ASN A 55 3.68 6.85 -13.57
CA ASN A 55 2.34 6.92 -14.14
C ASN A 55 2.25 6.23 -15.50
N GLU A 56 3.28 6.29 -16.34
CA GLU A 56 3.32 5.53 -17.60
C GLU A 56 3.21 4.01 -17.36
N ILE A 57 3.91 3.48 -16.35
CA ILE A 57 3.85 2.06 -15.99
C ILE A 57 2.47 1.71 -15.41
N LEU A 58 1.96 2.52 -14.49
CA LEU A 58 0.67 2.27 -13.84
C LEU A 58 -0.51 2.36 -14.82
N ASP A 59 -0.41 3.20 -15.85
CA ASP A 59 -1.41 3.28 -16.93
C ASP A 59 -1.44 1.98 -17.73
N VAL A 60 -0.27 1.46 -18.13
CA VAL A 60 -0.16 0.17 -18.84
C VAL A 60 -0.68 -1.00 -17.99
N ILE A 61 -0.32 -1.06 -16.70
CA ILE A 61 -0.84 -2.09 -15.79
C ILE A 61 -2.36 -1.98 -15.65
N SER A 62 -2.88 -0.76 -15.49
CA SER A 62 -4.33 -0.53 -15.39
C SER A 62 -5.07 -0.96 -16.66
N ASP A 63 -4.49 -0.72 -17.84
CA ASP A 63 -5.05 -1.17 -19.12
C ASP A 63 -5.07 -2.71 -19.20
N GLU A 64 -3.98 -3.38 -18.86
CA GLU A 64 -3.93 -4.85 -18.86
C GLU A 64 -4.87 -5.47 -17.82
N ASP A 65 -4.92 -4.95 -16.60
CA ASP A 65 -5.86 -5.40 -15.57
C ASP A 65 -7.30 -5.23 -16.02
N SER A 66 -7.62 -4.14 -16.73
CA SER A 66 -8.97 -3.89 -17.26
C SER A 66 -9.46 -4.97 -18.23
N ARG A 67 -8.55 -5.68 -18.91
CA ARG A 67 -8.88 -6.79 -19.82
C ARG A 67 -9.38 -8.02 -19.07
N THR A 68 -9.11 -8.10 -17.77
CA THR A 68 -9.60 -9.15 -16.88
C THR A 68 -10.89 -8.77 -16.15
N MET A 69 -11.40 -7.54 -16.40
CA MET A 69 -12.61 -7.02 -15.77
C MET A 69 -13.85 -7.21 -16.66
N PRO A 70 -15.06 -7.27 -16.07
CA PRO A 70 -15.32 -7.25 -14.62
C PRO A 70 -14.99 -8.59 -13.96
N TYR A 71 -14.63 -8.56 -12.68
CA TYR A 71 -14.45 -9.78 -11.88
C TYR A 71 -15.14 -9.69 -10.53
N GLN A 72 -15.54 -10.85 -10.02
CA GLN A 72 -16.26 -10.97 -8.75
C GLN A 72 -15.24 -11.12 -7.60
N VAL A 73 -15.16 -10.13 -6.71
CA VAL A 73 -14.24 -10.15 -5.55
C VAL A 73 -14.78 -11.01 -4.40
N ASP A 74 -16.10 -11.07 -4.27
CA ASP A 74 -16.80 -11.89 -3.29
C ASP A 74 -18.22 -12.21 -3.79
N GLN A 75 -19.01 -12.95 -3.01
CA GLN A 75 -20.35 -13.38 -3.41
C GLN A 75 -21.33 -12.23 -3.71
N ASN A 76 -21.00 -11.00 -3.32
CA ASN A 76 -21.87 -9.85 -3.25
C ASN A 76 -21.37 -8.65 -4.06
N THR A 77 -20.12 -8.65 -4.51
CA THR A 77 -19.47 -7.49 -5.12
C THR A 77 -18.71 -7.86 -6.39
N VAL A 78 -18.94 -7.08 -7.44
CA VAL A 78 -18.23 -7.13 -8.72
C VAL A 78 -17.42 -5.87 -8.89
N ILE A 79 -16.16 -5.98 -9.26
CA ILE A 79 -15.32 -4.84 -9.64
C ILE A 79 -15.36 -4.69 -11.15
N GLU A 80 -15.67 -3.48 -11.59
CA GLU A 80 -15.84 -3.10 -13.00
C GLU A 80 -14.65 -2.30 -13.53
N GLN A 81 -13.94 -1.59 -12.64
CA GLN A 81 -12.72 -0.88 -12.98
C GLN A 81 -11.79 -0.79 -11.77
N SER A 82 -10.49 -0.93 -12.01
CA SER A 82 -9.42 -0.51 -11.10
C SER A 82 -8.38 0.27 -11.91
N THR A 83 -7.97 1.44 -11.43
CA THR A 83 -6.85 2.19 -12.00
C THR A 83 -5.96 2.75 -10.90
N ALA A 84 -4.67 2.91 -11.19
CA ALA A 84 -3.71 3.47 -10.25
C ALA A 84 -2.93 4.65 -10.87
N THR A 85 -2.54 5.61 -10.03
CA THR A 85 -1.58 6.66 -10.36
C THR A 85 -0.53 6.75 -9.25
N ASP A 86 0.39 7.72 -9.33
CA ASP A 86 1.36 8.05 -8.28
C ASP A 86 0.73 8.47 -6.93
N LYS A 87 -0.57 8.78 -6.90
CA LYS A 87 -1.26 9.32 -5.72
C LYS A 87 -2.50 8.56 -5.28
N GLN A 88 -3.10 7.78 -6.17
CA GLN A 88 -4.40 7.20 -5.88
C GLN A 88 -4.67 5.91 -6.63
N ILE A 89 -5.44 5.04 -5.97
CA ILE A 89 -6.15 3.94 -6.60
C ILE A 89 -7.61 4.38 -6.77
N ASN A 90 -8.20 4.11 -7.93
CA ASN A 90 -9.62 4.30 -8.19
C ASN A 90 -10.27 2.96 -8.49
N ILE A 91 -11.24 2.56 -7.67
CA ILE A 91 -12.00 1.33 -7.86
C ILE A 91 -13.46 1.69 -8.12
N ARG A 92 -14.04 1.13 -9.18
CA ARG A 92 -15.47 1.15 -9.45
C ARG A 92 -16.01 -0.27 -9.44
N GLY A 93 -17.15 -0.46 -8.80
CA GLY A 93 -17.80 -1.75 -8.76
C GLY A 93 -19.29 -1.65 -8.48
N MET A 94 -19.91 -2.82 -8.41
CA MET A 94 -21.33 -3.02 -8.19
C MET A 94 -21.55 -4.03 -7.06
N ILE A 95 -22.43 -3.69 -6.14
CA ILE A 95 -22.97 -4.59 -5.13
C ILE A 95 -24.18 -5.28 -5.78
N ILE A 96 -24.06 -6.59 -5.97
CA ILE A 96 -25.02 -7.42 -6.70
C ILE A 96 -25.95 -8.22 -5.78
N SER A 97 -25.83 -8.08 -4.46
CA SER A 97 -26.70 -8.77 -3.50
C SER A 97 -28.16 -8.30 -3.66
N PRO A 98 -29.13 -9.22 -3.87
CA PRO A 98 -30.53 -8.87 -4.10
C PRO A 98 -31.17 -8.06 -2.95
N ASP A 99 -30.81 -8.39 -1.71
CA ASP A 99 -31.42 -7.78 -0.52
C ASP A 99 -30.70 -6.52 -0.04
N PHE A 100 -29.70 -6.04 -0.78
CA PHE A 100 -28.87 -4.92 -0.35
C PHE A 100 -29.65 -3.62 -0.17
N THR A 101 -30.65 -3.38 -1.02
CA THR A 101 -31.53 -2.20 -0.90
C THR A 101 -32.26 -2.20 0.46
N GLN A 102 -32.84 -3.34 0.86
CA GLN A 102 -33.52 -3.47 2.16
C GLN A 102 -32.55 -3.35 3.34
N PHE A 103 -31.33 -3.88 3.18
CA PHE A 103 -30.27 -3.74 4.17
C PHE A 103 -29.88 -2.26 4.39
N VAL A 104 -29.75 -1.48 3.31
CA VAL A 104 -29.46 -0.04 3.40
C VAL A 104 -30.61 0.72 4.03
N GLU A 105 -31.85 0.40 3.70
CA GLU A 105 -33.05 1.02 4.29
C GLU A 105 -33.17 0.76 5.80
N SER A 106 -32.89 -0.48 6.23
CA SER A 106 -32.95 -0.87 7.65
C SER A 106 -31.76 -0.38 8.49
N THR A 107 -30.57 -0.35 7.91
CA THR A 107 -29.32 0.01 8.61
C THR A 107 -29.03 1.51 8.55
N GLY A 108 -29.46 2.17 7.47
CA GLY A 108 -29.19 3.57 7.18
C GLY A 108 -27.90 3.76 6.37
N TYR A 109 -27.97 4.64 5.36
CA TYR A 109 -26.88 4.90 4.41
C TYR A 109 -25.52 5.17 5.07
N ASN A 110 -25.47 6.06 6.07
CA ASN A 110 -24.22 6.43 6.73
C ASN A 110 -23.58 5.27 7.50
N ASN A 111 -24.39 4.40 8.11
CA ASN A 111 -23.89 3.23 8.81
C ASN A 111 -23.30 2.23 7.82
N VAL A 112 -24.00 1.95 6.71
CA VAL A 112 -23.47 1.09 5.64
C VAL A 112 -22.19 1.66 5.04
N LYS A 113 -22.15 2.96 4.76
CA LYS A 113 -20.94 3.65 4.27
C LYS A 113 -19.77 3.50 5.25
N ASN A 114 -20.02 3.60 6.55
CA ASN A 114 -19.00 3.39 7.57
C ASN A 114 -18.55 1.94 7.63
N MET A 115 -19.46 0.97 7.52
CA MET A 115 -19.10 -0.46 7.45
C MET A 115 -18.20 -0.76 6.26
N LEU A 116 -18.52 -0.20 5.08
CA LEU A 116 -17.66 -0.31 3.90
C LEU A 116 -16.27 0.27 4.19
N LYS A 117 -16.18 1.48 4.76
CA LYS A 117 -14.89 2.07 5.14
C LYS A 117 -14.10 1.23 6.14
N GLN A 118 -14.75 0.67 7.16
CA GLN A 118 -14.10 -0.20 8.14
C GLN A 118 -13.58 -1.50 7.51
N ASN A 119 -14.32 -2.06 6.55
CA ASN A 119 -13.87 -3.23 5.82
C ASN A 119 -12.61 -2.90 4.99
N LEU A 120 -12.56 -1.72 4.37
CA LEU A 120 -11.35 -1.26 3.69
C LEU A 120 -10.17 -1.09 4.66
N ILE A 121 -10.39 -0.49 5.84
CA ILE A 121 -9.35 -0.33 6.86
C ILE A 121 -8.80 -1.70 7.31
N HIS A 122 -9.70 -2.69 7.49
CA HIS A 122 -9.30 -4.04 7.86
C HIS A 122 -8.45 -4.74 6.79
N ASN A 123 -8.66 -4.39 5.53
CA ASN A 123 -7.96 -4.96 4.37
C ASN A 123 -6.90 -4.00 3.78
N CYS A 124 -6.40 -3.04 4.57
CA CYS A 124 -5.44 -2.03 4.11
C CYS A 124 -4.21 -2.62 3.41
N GLU A 125 -3.66 -3.73 3.90
CA GLU A 125 -2.48 -4.38 3.31
C GLU A 125 -2.75 -4.87 1.87
N SER A 126 -3.96 -5.38 1.61
CA SER A 126 -4.37 -5.85 0.28
C SER A 126 -4.76 -4.71 -0.65
N ILE A 127 -5.28 -3.60 -0.09
CA ILE A 127 -5.67 -2.42 -0.88
C ILE A 127 -4.46 -1.63 -1.35
N PHE A 128 -3.53 -1.35 -0.43
CA PHE A 128 -2.27 -0.69 -0.72
C PHE A 128 -1.21 -1.78 -0.88
N GLU A 129 -1.31 -2.54 -1.97
CA GLU A 129 -0.49 -3.72 -2.23
C GLU A 129 1.01 -3.39 -2.25
N HIS A 130 1.38 -2.29 -2.90
CA HIS A 130 2.78 -1.94 -3.15
C HIS A 130 3.36 -1.03 -2.07
N GLN A 131 4.65 -1.19 -1.78
CA GLN A 131 5.34 -0.41 -0.75
C GLN A 131 5.34 1.09 -1.06
N PHE A 132 5.46 1.49 -2.33
CA PHE A 132 5.36 2.90 -2.70
C PHE A 132 4.00 3.52 -2.34
N GLN A 133 2.91 2.74 -2.34
CA GLN A 133 1.58 3.23 -1.95
C GLN A 133 1.45 3.41 -0.43
N ARG A 134 2.28 2.72 0.36
CA ARG A 134 2.28 2.75 1.82
C ARG A 134 3.14 3.89 2.36
N VAL A 135 4.28 4.16 1.74
CA VAL A 135 5.27 5.14 2.25
C VAL A 135 5.06 6.56 1.71
N ASN A 136 4.36 6.73 0.59
CA ASN A 136 4.03 8.04 0.01
C ASN A 136 2.57 8.40 0.34
N PRO A 137 2.18 9.68 0.45
CA PRO A 137 0.76 10.05 0.63
C PRO A 137 -0.10 9.49 -0.51
N TYR A 138 -1.06 8.64 -0.17
CA TYR A 138 -1.81 7.88 -1.17
C TYR A 138 -3.27 7.68 -0.75
N VAL A 139 -4.19 7.65 -1.70
CA VAL A 139 -5.65 7.58 -1.42
C VAL A 139 -6.33 6.53 -2.28
N LEU A 140 -7.13 5.66 -1.65
CA LEU A 140 -8.11 4.84 -2.36
C LEU A 140 -9.41 5.64 -2.53
N ASN A 141 -9.90 5.74 -3.76
CA ASN A 141 -11.23 6.20 -4.11
C ASN A 141 -12.09 5.01 -4.55
N LEU A 142 -13.01 4.58 -3.69
CA LEU A 142 -13.95 3.51 -3.99
C LEU A 142 -15.32 4.08 -4.35
N LYS A 143 -15.85 3.66 -5.50
CA LYS A 143 -17.25 3.90 -5.90
C LYS A 143 -17.96 2.56 -6.07
N LEU A 144 -18.93 2.28 -5.21
CA LEU A 144 -19.78 1.10 -5.32
C LEU A 144 -21.20 1.53 -5.68
N SER A 145 -21.70 1.01 -6.78
CA SER A 145 -23.11 1.13 -7.17
C SER A 145 -23.91 -0.04 -6.63
N ALA A 146 -25.16 0.20 -6.27
CA ALA A 146 -26.19 -0.81 -6.03
C ALA A 146 -27.45 -0.35 -6.77
N GLU A 147 -28.47 -1.22 -6.86
CA GLU A 147 -29.67 -0.99 -7.67
C GLU A 147 -30.26 0.44 -7.53
N LYS A 148 -30.36 0.95 -6.31
CA LYS A 148 -30.96 2.28 -6.02
C LYS A 148 -30.03 3.27 -5.35
N THR A 149 -28.79 2.89 -5.02
CA THR A 149 -27.90 3.71 -4.20
C THR A 149 -26.46 3.63 -4.67
N GLN A 150 -25.67 4.65 -4.36
CA GLN A 150 -24.25 4.68 -4.64
C GLN A 150 -23.47 5.08 -3.39
N PHE A 151 -22.38 4.37 -3.13
CA PHE A 151 -21.45 4.64 -2.05
C PHE A 151 -20.14 5.15 -2.63
N ASN A 152 -19.73 6.33 -2.17
CA ASN A 152 -18.40 6.88 -2.45
C ASN A 152 -17.63 6.89 -1.13
N VAL A 153 -16.58 6.07 -1.05
CA VAL A 153 -15.74 5.91 0.13
C VAL A 153 -14.31 6.28 -0.24
N GLN A 154 -13.69 7.11 0.59
CA GLN A 154 -12.28 7.43 0.49
C GLN A 154 -11.54 6.89 1.70
N LEU A 155 -10.37 6.34 1.45
CA LEU A 155 -9.44 5.86 2.46
C LEU A 155 -8.06 6.40 2.14
N ALA A 156 -7.55 7.33 2.96
CA ALA A 156 -6.15 7.70 2.88
C ALA A 156 -5.29 6.62 3.52
N ASN A 157 -4.12 6.35 2.95
CA ASN A 157 -3.20 5.34 3.49
C ASN A 157 -2.72 5.68 4.92
N SER A 158 -2.75 6.95 5.30
CA SER A 158 -2.47 7.40 6.68
C SER A 158 -3.52 6.97 7.71
N GLU A 159 -4.71 6.53 7.26
CA GLU A 159 -5.74 5.93 8.12
C GLU A 159 -5.49 4.43 8.37
N CYS A 160 -4.53 3.83 7.66
CA CYS A 160 -4.15 2.43 7.82
C CYS A 160 -3.11 2.25 8.91
N GLN A 161 -3.23 1.14 9.65
CA GLN A 161 -2.19 0.65 10.54
C GLN A 161 -1.39 -0.42 9.80
N PHE A 162 -0.53 0.01 8.87
CA PHE A 162 0.40 -0.92 8.24
C PHE A 162 1.30 -1.50 9.34
N LYS A 163 1.45 -2.82 9.36
CA LYS A 163 2.44 -3.44 10.25
C LYS A 163 3.80 -2.88 9.89
N ALA A 164 4.49 -2.31 10.88
CA ALA A 164 5.83 -1.79 10.68
C ALA A 164 6.77 -2.94 10.31
N ASP A 165 7.61 -2.65 9.33
CA ASP A 165 8.70 -3.48 8.85
C ASP A 165 9.86 -3.51 9.88
#